data_AF-A0A7L6AV36-F1
#
_entry.id   AF-A0A7L6AV36-F1
#
_cell.length_a   1.000
_cell.length_b   1.000
_cell.length_c   1.000
_cell.angle_alpha   90.00
_cell.angle_beta   90.00
_cell.angle_gamma   90.00
#
_symmetry.space_group_name_H-M   'P 1'
#
loop_
_entity.id
_entity.type
_entity.pdbx_description
1 polymer ?
#
loop_
_entity_poly.entity_id
_entity_poly.type
_entity_poly.pdbx_seq_one_letter_code
_entity_poly.pdbx_strand_id
1 'polypeptide(L)'
;MTQGGADPDTDPSNTDSNCKLVAGSFQTPAITLAPGTEPGADVDGDDENRNSTVDCGLLHAVNLGSRLWIDLNANGKQDAGEPGVPGATVTLLTPDGKPVTDIFGDVLQPQTTDADGNYFFSDLQEGKYVVKVIPPVGYLPTIGGSDPNDDNAGDSNGVLNPDGSISSKPIDLVWGDEPEDNGSTNTTVGFGLVPNLEIPTLSEWGWRS
;
A
#
# COMPACT_ATOMS: atom_id res chain seq x y z
N MET A 1 -6.47 0.66 -12.16
CA MET A 1 -7.26 0.19 -13.34
C MET A 1 -6.92 1.06 -14.56
N THR A 2 -6.40 0.49 -15.65
CA THR A 2 -6.55 1.17 -16.96
C THR A 2 -8.05 1.21 -17.24
N GLN A 3 -8.54 2.32 -17.78
CA GLN A 3 -9.96 2.61 -17.87
C GLN A 3 -10.63 1.66 -18.87
N GLY A 4 -11.03 0.48 -18.41
CA GLY A 4 -11.54 -0.60 -19.24
C GLY A 4 -13.06 -0.74 -19.20
N GLY A 5 -13.67 -0.96 -20.36
CA GLY A 5 -15.10 -1.16 -20.43
C GLY A 5 -15.85 -0.74 -21.68
N ALA A 6 -15.14 -0.39 -22.75
CA ALA A 6 -15.75 -0.29 -24.06
C ALA A 6 -16.09 -1.71 -24.55
N ASP A 7 -17.21 -1.82 -25.25
CA ASP A 7 -17.63 -3.07 -25.87
C ASP A 7 -16.66 -3.34 -27.05
N PRO A 8 -16.03 -4.53 -27.13
CA PRO A 8 -15.24 -4.93 -28.29
C PRO A 8 -16.00 -4.76 -29.60
N ASP A 9 -17.34 -4.79 -29.55
CA ASP A 9 -18.22 -4.60 -30.71
C ASP A 9 -18.23 -3.14 -31.26
N THR A 10 -17.74 -2.17 -30.46
CA THR A 10 -17.80 -0.73 -30.75
C THR A 10 -16.45 0.00 -30.66
N ASP A 11 -15.40 -0.69 -30.21
CA ASP A 11 -14.06 -0.14 -30.05
C ASP A 11 -13.06 -0.81 -31.00
N PRO A 12 -12.53 -0.10 -32.00
CA PRO A 12 -11.53 -0.62 -32.95
C PRO A 12 -10.10 -0.58 -32.39
N SER A 13 -9.89 -0.15 -31.14
CA SER A 13 -8.56 -0.09 -30.53
C SER A 13 -8.17 -1.44 -29.89
N ASN A 14 -6.92 -1.85 -30.08
CA ASN A 14 -6.27 -2.95 -29.34
C ASN A 14 -5.37 -2.41 -28.22
N THR A 15 -5.64 -1.19 -27.77
CA THR A 15 -4.82 -0.45 -26.79
C THR A 15 -5.54 -0.21 -25.46
N ASP A 16 -6.78 -0.66 -25.34
CA ASP A 16 -7.62 -0.56 -24.16
C ASP A 16 -8.14 -1.94 -23.74
N SER A 17 -8.26 -2.15 -22.44
CA SER A 17 -8.79 -3.40 -21.93
C SER A 17 -10.31 -3.39 -21.91
N ASN A 18 -10.93 -4.34 -22.61
CA ASN A 18 -12.39 -4.50 -22.65
C ASN A 18 -12.94 -5.28 -21.45
N CYS A 19 -12.07 -5.82 -20.59
CA CYS A 19 -12.47 -6.64 -19.46
C CYS A 19 -12.86 -5.79 -18.24
N LYS A 20 -14.02 -6.09 -17.66
CA LYS A 20 -14.45 -5.57 -16.35
C LYS A 20 -14.40 -6.68 -15.31
N LEU A 21 -14.09 -6.31 -14.08
CA LEU A 21 -14.26 -7.21 -12.94
C LEU A 21 -15.76 -7.35 -12.64
N VAL A 22 -16.29 -8.57 -12.79
CA VAL A 22 -17.66 -8.92 -12.46
C VAL A 22 -17.63 -10.13 -11.53
N ALA A 23 -18.01 -9.93 -10.26
CA ALA A 23 -18.12 -10.99 -9.26
C ALA A 23 -16.86 -11.90 -9.16
N GLY A 24 -15.66 -11.30 -9.18
CA GLY A 24 -14.39 -12.04 -9.06
C GLY A 24 -13.91 -12.71 -10.34
N SER A 25 -14.55 -12.46 -11.49
CA SER A 25 -14.07 -12.88 -12.81
C SER A 25 -13.85 -11.67 -13.70
N PHE A 26 -12.79 -11.67 -14.49
CA PHE A 26 -12.60 -10.72 -15.58
C PHE A 26 -13.51 -11.16 -16.74
N GLN A 27 -14.50 -10.33 -17.06
CA GLN A 27 -15.47 -10.61 -18.11
C GLN A 27 -15.48 -9.45 -19.10
N THR A 28 -15.45 -9.80 -20.38
CA THR A 28 -15.81 -8.87 -21.46
C THR A 28 -17.34 -8.72 -21.49
N PRO A 29 -17.88 -7.62 -22.04
CA PRO A 29 -19.22 -7.60 -22.59
C PRO A 29 -19.45 -8.75 -23.60
N ALA A 30 -20.72 -9.05 -23.90
CA ALA A 30 -21.05 -10.10 -24.86
C ALA A 30 -20.55 -9.70 -26.26
N ILE A 31 -19.69 -10.53 -26.86
CA ILE A 31 -19.13 -10.31 -28.20
C ILE A 31 -20.06 -10.94 -29.23
N THR A 32 -20.44 -10.20 -30.27
CA THR A 32 -21.27 -10.73 -31.36
C THR A 32 -20.41 -11.22 -32.51
N LEU A 33 -20.24 -12.54 -32.63
CA LEU A 33 -19.56 -13.14 -33.79
C LEU A 33 -20.57 -13.40 -34.91
N ALA A 34 -20.43 -12.72 -36.04
CA ALA A 34 -21.17 -13.02 -37.27
C ALA A 34 -20.22 -13.18 -38.47
N PRO A 35 -20.48 -14.12 -39.40
CA PRO A 35 -19.63 -14.32 -40.57
C PRO A 35 -19.52 -13.05 -41.42
N GLY A 36 -18.30 -12.58 -41.69
CA GLY A 36 -18.05 -11.38 -42.49
C GLY A 36 -18.32 -10.06 -41.77
N THR A 37 -18.47 -10.07 -40.45
CA THR A 37 -18.53 -8.85 -39.62
C THR A 37 -17.49 -8.95 -38.51
N GLU A 38 -16.40 -8.23 -38.68
CA GLU A 38 -15.61 -7.75 -37.54
C GLU A 38 -16.36 -6.60 -36.86
N PRO A 39 -16.15 -6.39 -35.55
CA PRO A 39 -16.55 -5.15 -34.93
C PRO A 39 -15.54 -4.04 -35.22
N GLY A 40 -15.55 -3.56 -36.46
CA GLY A 40 -14.62 -2.53 -36.91
C GLY A 40 -14.36 -2.63 -38.40
N ALA A 41 -13.96 -1.53 -39.02
CA ALA A 41 -13.42 -1.58 -40.37
C ALA A 41 -11.94 -1.97 -40.27
N ASP A 42 -11.57 -3.18 -40.70
CA ASP A 42 -10.20 -3.69 -40.93
C ASP A 42 -9.11 -2.61 -40.82
N VAL A 43 -8.56 -2.43 -39.61
CA VAL A 43 -7.51 -1.44 -39.33
C VAL A 43 -6.12 -2.10 -39.26
N ASP A 44 -6.03 -3.42 -39.07
CA ASP A 44 -4.76 -4.11 -38.81
C ASP A 44 -4.41 -5.27 -39.77
N GLY A 45 -5.27 -5.59 -40.75
CA GLY A 45 -4.91 -6.42 -41.89
C GLY A 45 -4.74 -7.92 -41.60
N ASP A 46 -5.43 -8.47 -40.60
CA ASP A 46 -5.57 -9.92 -40.41
C ASP A 46 -6.91 -10.47 -40.91
N ASP A 47 -7.10 -11.80 -40.84
CA ASP A 47 -8.20 -12.49 -41.54
C ASP A 47 -9.57 -12.28 -40.85
N GLU A 48 -10.65 -12.22 -41.64
CA GLU A 48 -12.08 -12.00 -41.24
C GLU A 48 -12.64 -12.93 -40.14
N ASN A 49 -11.83 -13.83 -39.55
CA ASN A 49 -12.21 -14.75 -38.48
C ASN A 49 -11.46 -14.51 -37.16
N ARG A 50 -10.76 -13.39 -36.99
CA ARG A 50 -10.06 -13.04 -35.74
C ARG A 50 -10.56 -11.69 -35.24
N ASN A 51 -10.69 -11.60 -33.92
CA ASN A 51 -10.95 -10.34 -33.25
C ASN A 51 -9.80 -10.08 -32.25
N SER A 52 -8.84 -9.28 -32.69
CA SER A 52 -7.66 -8.89 -31.89
C SER A 52 -7.94 -7.69 -30.97
N THR A 53 -9.16 -7.12 -30.97
CA THR A 53 -9.57 -6.06 -30.04
C THR A 53 -9.96 -6.62 -28.66
N VAL A 54 -10.00 -7.96 -28.52
CA VAL A 54 -10.30 -8.62 -27.25
C VAL A 54 -9.04 -8.82 -26.39
N ASP A 55 -8.60 -7.78 -25.66
CA ASP A 55 -7.59 -7.90 -24.59
C ASP A 55 -8.12 -7.70 -23.16
N CYS A 56 -7.54 -8.47 -22.22
CA CYS A 56 -7.64 -8.24 -20.78
C CYS A 56 -6.24 -7.90 -20.24
N GLY A 57 -6.01 -6.65 -19.83
CA GLY A 57 -4.84 -6.31 -19.03
C GLY A 57 -4.88 -7.01 -17.67
N LEU A 58 -3.93 -7.92 -17.43
CA LEU A 58 -3.74 -8.53 -16.11
C LEU A 58 -2.77 -7.68 -15.30
N LEU A 59 -3.18 -7.32 -14.09
CA LEU A 59 -2.40 -6.57 -13.13
C LEU A 59 -1.90 -7.49 -12.02
N HIS A 60 -0.65 -7.32 -11.61
CA HIS A 60 -0.08 -8.02 -10.47
C HIS A 60 -0.37 -7.24 -9.18
N ALA A 61 -0.99 -7.91 -8.21
CA ALA A 61 -1.22 -7.33 -6.90
C ALA A 61 0.04 -7.41 -6.04
N VAL A 62 0.36 -6.33 -5.34
CA VAL A 62 1.40 -6.28 -4.32
C VAL A 62 0.77 -6.01 -2.95
N ASN A 63 1.51 -6.32 -1.89
CA ASN A 63 1.08 -6.19 -0.51
C ASN A 63 2.14 -5.41 0.27
N LEU A 64 1.72 -4.73 1.32
CA LEU A 64 2.60 -4.03 2.25
C LEU A 64 2.17 -4.33 3.67
N GLY A 65 3.09 -4.86 4.48
CA GLY A 65 2.93 -4.97 5.92
C GLY A 65 4.21 -4.54 6.62
N SER A 66 4.15 -4.33 7.92
CA SER A 66 5.34 -4.25 8.77
C SER A 66 4.90 -4.22 10.23
N ARG A 67 5.77 -3.74 11.11
CA ARG A 67 5.58 -3.74 12.56
C ARG A 67 5.88 -2.39 13.17
N LEU A 68 5.09 -2.02 14.17
CA LEU A 68 5.42 -0.98 15.14
C LEU A 68 5.94 -1.65 16.42
N TRP A 69 7.07 -1.20 16.94
CA TRP A 69 7.66 -1.74 18.17
C TRP A 69 8.04 -0.64 19.16
N ILE A 70 8.14 -1.03 20.42
CA ILE A 70 8.68 -0.19 21.49
C ILE A 70 10.20 -0.30 21.45
N ASP A 71 10.85 0.74 20.94
CA ASP A 71 12.31 0.87 20.92
C ASP A 71 12.78 1.20 22.35
N LEU A 72 13.28 0.20 23.07
CA LEU A 72 13.59 0.31 24.49
C LEU A 72 14.92 1.03 24.74
N ASN A 73 15.78 1.08 23.73
CA ASN A 73 17.12 1.67 23.84
C ASN A 73 17.29 2.94 22.96
N ALA A 74 16.23 3.34 22.26
CA ALA A 74 16.15 4.51 21.38
C ALA A 74 17.18 4.52 20.24
N ASN A 75 17.54 3.35 19.70
CA ASN A 75 18.57 3.22 18.67
C ASN A 75 18.03 3.23 17.22
N GLY A 76 16.71 3.25 17.03
CA GLY A 76 16.08 3.25 15.71
C GLY A 76 16.07 1.91 14.99
N LYS A 77 16.41 0.83 15.67
CA LYS A 77 16.41 -0.54 15.15
C LYS A 77 15.41 -1.38 15.89
N GLN A 78 14.96 -2.44 15.23
CA GLN A 78 14.14 -3.47 15.85
C GLN A 78 15.05 -4.53 16.46
N ASP A 79 15.22 -4.46 17.78
CA ASP A 79 16.03 -5.40 18.53
C ASP A 79 15.21 -6.59 19.08
N ALA A 80 15.91 -7.70 19.35
CA ALA A 80 15.28 -8.87 19.94
C ALA A 80 14.72 -8.57 21.34
N GLY A 81 13.45 -8.91 21.56
CA GLY A 81 12.76 -8.68 22.83
C GLY A 81 12.02 -7.35 22.92
N GLU A 82 12.08 -6.52 21.89
CA GLU A 82 11.30 -5.28 21.82
C GLU A 82 9.81 -5.57 21.55
N PRO A 83 8.91 -5.18 22.47
CA PRO A 83 7.47 -5.45 22.34
C PRO A 83 6.85 -4.75 21.14
N GLY A 84 5.74 -5.30 20.64
CA GLY A 84 4.91 -4.62 19.64
C GLY A 84 4.12 -3.47 20.23
N VAL A 85 3.69 -2.53 19.38
CA VAL A 85 2.78 -1.45 19.78
C VAL A 85 1.37 -1.73 19.25
N PRO A 86 0.45 -2.21 20.09
CA PRO A 86 -0.93 -2.43 19.69
C PRO A 86 -1.75 -1.14 19.65
N GLY A 87 -2.78 -1.14 18.80
CA GLY A 87 -3.79 -0.07 18.79
C GLY A 87 -3.38 1.22 18.08
N ALA A 88 -2.25 1.24 17.38
CA ALA A 88 -1.88 2.36 16.53
C ALA A 88 -2.74 2.36 15.26
N THR A 89 -3.17 3.53 14.81
CA THR A 89 -3.89 3.66 13.53
C THR A 89 -2.89 3.86 12.40
N VAL A 90 -2.94 3.01 11.38
CA VAL A 90 -2.03 3.02 10.22
C VAL A 90 -2.84 3.26 8.95
N THR A 91 -2.45 4.25 8.15
CA THR A 91 -3.11 4.62 6.90
C THR A 91 -2.10 4.61 5.77
N LEU A 92 -2.44 3.95 4.65
CA LEU A 92 -1.66 4.00 3.42
C LEU A 92 -2.16 5.14 2.53
N LEU A 93 -1.24 5.97 2.02
CA LEU A 93 -1.54 7.14 1.20
C LEU A 93 -0.66 7.15 -0.06
N THR A 94 -1.09 7.88 -1.09
CA THR A 94 -0.20 8.28 -2.19
C THR A 94 0.84 9.30 -1.69
N PRO A 95 1.96 9.55 -2.41
CA PRO A 95 2.98 10.51 -1.99
C PRO A 95 2.45 11.96 -1.86
N ASP A 96 1.42 12.28 -2.62
CA ASP A 96 0.65 13.52 -2.59
C ASP A 96 -0.48 13.53 -1.54
N GLY A 97 -0.51 12.53 -0.66
CA GLY A 97 -1.33 12.49 0.55
C GLY A 97 -2.78 12.05 0.32
N LYS A 98 -3.09 11.40 -0.80
CA LYS A 98 -4.46 10.96 -1.13
C LYS A 98 -4.73 9.54 -0.64
N PRO A 99 -6.00 9.18 -0.39
CA PRO A 99 -6.39 7.81 -0.13
C PRO A 99 -5.99 6.88 -1.28
N VAL A 100 -5.62 5.65 -0.94
CA VAL A 100 -5.30 4.59 -1.89
C VAL A 100 -6.54 3.74 -2.15
N THR A 101 -6.72 3.29 -3.37
CA THR A 101 -7.68 2.25 -3.74
C THR A 101 -6.95 0.94 -4.01
N ASP A 102 -7.56 -0.18 -3.63
CA ASP A 102 -7.08 -1.51 -4.01
C ASP A 102 -7.29 -1.77 -5.51
N ILE A 103 -6.85 -2.94 -5.98
CA ILE A 103 -7.00 -3.37 -7.37
C ILE A 103 -8.46 -3.61 -7.79
N PHE A 104 -9.38 -3.71 -6.84
CA PHE A 104 -10.82 -3.86 -7.08
C PHE A 104 -11.53 -2.50 -7.17
N GLY A 105 -10.84 -1.42 -6.84
CA GLY A 105 -11.35 -0.04 -6.89
C GLY A 105 -11.94 0.44 -5.57
N ASP A 106 -11.82 -0.33 -4.49
CA ASP A 106 -12.31 0.03 -3.16
C ASP A 106 -11.27 0.88 -2.41
N VAL A 107 -11.73 1.92 -1.70
CA VAL A 107 -10.83 2.77 -0.89
C VAL A 107 -10.35 1.99 0.32
N LEU A 108 -9.02 1.87 0.46
CA LEU A 108 -8.41 1.21 1.60
C LEU A 108 -8.73 1.95 2.90
N GLN A 109 -9.19 1.17 3.88
CA GLN A 109 -9.47 1.69 5.21
C GLN A 109 -8.21 1.68 6.07
N PRO A 110 -8.09 2.61 7.05
CA PRO A 110 -7.03 2.55 8.04
C PRO A 110 -7.03 1.20 8.78
N GLN A 111 -5.84 0.68 9.03
CA GLN A 111 -5.61 -0.49 9.86
C GLN A 111 -5.36 -0.09 11.31
N THR A 112 -5.59 -1.01 12.23
CA THR A 112 -5.18 -0.89 13.63
C THR A 112 -4.16 -1.98 13.92
N THR A 113 -3.00 -1.62 14.49
CA THR A 113 -1.98 -2.63 14.80
C THR A 113 -2.47 -3.66 15.80
N ASP A 114 -2.09 -4.91 15.57
CA ASP A 114 -2.44 -6.04 16.43
C ASP A 114 -1.62 -6.08 17.73
N ALA A 115 -1.81 -7.12 18.55
CA ALA A 115 -1.10 -7.31 19.82
C ALA A 115 0.44 -7.34 19.68
N ASP A 116 0.94 -7.76 18.53
CA ASP A 116 2.35 -7.87 18.21
C ASP A 116 2.88 -6.63 17.47
N GLY A 117 2.01 -5.65 17.21
CA GLY A 117 2.32 -4.38 16.56
C GLY A 117 2.25 -4.44 15.03
N ASN A 118 1.75 -5.52 14.44
CA ASN A 118 1.76 -5.70 12.99
C ASN A 118 0.60 -4.97 12.32
N TYR A 119 0.81 -4.55 11.08
CA TYR A 119 -0.23 -4.06 10.17
C TYR A 119 -0.01 -4.63 8.76
N PHE A 120 -1.07 -4.68 7.96
CA PHE A 120 -1.02 -5.26 6.60
C PHE A 120 -2.06 -4.64 5.67
N PHE A 121 -1.65 -4.36 4.43
CA PHE A 121 -2.47 -3.92 3.31
C PHE A 121 -2.23 -4.88 2.15
N SER A 122 -3.31 -5.47 1.63
CA SER A 122 -3.26 -6.37 0.48
C SER A 122 -3.79 -5.71 -0.79
N ASP A 123 -3.62 -6.42 -1.91
CA ASP A 123 -4.35 -6.12 -3.14
C ASP A 123 -4.05 -4.70 -3.66
N LEU A 124 -2.80 -4.26 -3.51
CA LEU A 124 -2.33 -2.97 -3.96
C LEU A 124 -1.93 -3.04 -5.43
N GLN A 125 -2.15 -1.96 -6.15
CA GLN A 125 -1.51 -1.76 -7.43
C GLN A 125 -0.01 -1.43 -7.20
N GLU A 126 0.84 -1.76 -8.16
CA GLU A 126 2.21 -1.23 -8.16
C GLU A 126 2.21 0.30 -8.17
N GLY A 127 3.15 0.91 -7.45
CA GLY A 127 3.26 2.35 -7.37
C GLY A 127 4.00 2.85 -6.15
N LYS A 128 3.99 4.17 -5.98
CA LYS A 128 4.59 4.85 -4.83
C LYS A 128 3.57 5.07 -3.73
N TYR A 129 3.96 4.82 -2.49
CA TYR A 129 3.10 4.96 -1.33
C TYR A 129 3.81 5.63 -0.16
N VAL A 130 3.04 6.10 0.82
CA VAL A 130 3.53 6.59 2.11
C VAL A 130 2.67 5.96 3.20
N VAL A 131 3.30 5.42 4.23
CA VAL A 131 2.60 4.94 5.43
C VAL A 131 2.54 6.07 6.44
N LYS A 132 1.33 6.41 6.90
CA LYS A 132 1.08 7.38 7.98
C LYS A 132 0.55 6.66 9.21
N VAL A 133 1.19 6.88 10.35
CA VAL A 133 0.87 6.28 11.64
C VAL A 133 0.41 7.36 12.61
N ILE A 134 -0.68 7.07 13.33
CA ILE A 134 -1.06 7.77 14.55
C ILE A 134 -0.79 6.81 15.72
N PRO A 135 0.27 7.05 16.50
CA PRO A 135 0.60 6.17 17.62
C PRO A 135 -0.43 6.32 18.76
N PRO A 136 -0.56 5.33 19.65
CA PRO A 136 -1.30 5.49 20.88
C PRO A 136 -0.75 6.64 21.72
N VAL A 137 -1.59 7.23 22.56
CA VAL A 137 -1.17 8.31 23.48
C VAL A 137 0.00 7.83 24.34
N GLY A 138 0.99 8.69 24.52
CA GLY A 138 2.16 8.39 25.34
C GLY A 138 3.31 7.73 24.60
N TYR A 139 3.31 7.75 23.26
CA TYR A 139 4.44 7.32 22.44
C TYR A 139 4.91 8.43 21.50
N LEU A 140 6.22 8.47 21.26
CA LEU A 140 6.88 9.32 20.27
C LEU A 140 7.70 8.44 19.32
N PRO A 141 7.96 8.84 18.07
CA PRO A 141 8.90 8.13 17.23
C PRO A 141 10.29 8.16 17.84
N THR A 142 11.01 7.05 17.70
CA THR A 142 12.45 6.98 17.95
C THR A 142 13.24 7.70 16.84
N ILE A 143 14.57 7.59 16.85
CA ILE A 143 15.41 7.98 15.71
C ILE A 143 15.00 7.16 14.49
N GLY A 144 14.64 7.81 13.40
CA GLY A 144 14.17 7.13 12.21
C GLY A 144 14.23 7.99 10.96
N GLY A 145 13.43 7.59 9.97
CA GLY A 145 13.47 8.19 8.64
C GLY A 145 14.52 7.56 7.75
N SER A 146 14.81 6.27 7.97
CA SER A 146 15.47 5.42 6.98
C SER A 146 14.74 5.43 5.64
N ASP A 147 15.42 4.98 4.59
CA ASP A 147 14.79 4.81 3.29
C ASP A 147 14.01 3.50 3.32
N PRO A 148 12.67 3.50 3.19
CA PRO A 148 11.91 2.26 3.26
C PRO A 148 12.22 1.29 2.10
N ASN A 149 12.91 1.74 1.05
CA ASN A 149 13.34 0.90 -0.08
C ASN A 149 14.74 0.29 0.12
N ASP A 150 15.32 0.35 1.32
CA ASP A 150 16.70 -0.13 1.58
C ASP A 150 16.81 -1.62 1.93
N ASP A 151 15.74 -2.40 1.72
CA ASP A 151 15.65 -3.83 2.07
C ASP A 151 15.95 -4.15 3.54
N ASN A 152 15.73 -3.19 4.45
CA ASN A 152 16.02 -3.39 5.87
C ASN A 152 14.75 -3.34 6.72
N ALA A 153 14.08 -4.48 6.93
CA ALA A 153 12.96 -4.57 7.88
C ALA A 153 13.32 -4.35 9.36
N GLY A 154 14.60 -4.17 9.68
CA GLY A 154 15.08 -3.99 11.05
C GLY A 154 15.20 -2.55 11.51
N ASP A 155 14.73 -1.55 10.75
CA ASP A 155 14.89 -0.14 11.09
C ASP A 155 13.63 0.71 11.06
N SER A 156 13.72 1.86 11.74
CA SER A 156 12.60 2.79 11.88
C SER A 156 12.55 3.75 10.68
N ASN A 157 11.47 3.64 9.92
CA ASN A 157 11.22 4.46 8.74
C ASN A 157 10.45 5.75 9.05
N GLY A 158 10.05 5.94 10.31
CA GLY A 158 9.17 7.02 10.73
C GLY A 158 9.85 8.40 10.88
N VAL A 159 9.20 9.42 10.33
CA VAL A 159 9.50 10.85 10.53
C VAL A 159 8.32 11.53 11.23
N LEU A 160 8.58 12.24 12.32
CA LEU A 160 7.55 12.98 13.05
C LEU A 160 7.02 14.16 12.22
N ASN A 161 5.70 14.23 12.07
CA ASN A 161 4.99 15.34 11.46
C ASN A 161 4.58 16.39 12.51
N PRO A 162 4.35 17.66 12.11
CA PRO A 162 3.89 18.72 13.02
C PRO A 162 2.53 18.45 13.68
N ASP A 163 1.69 17.59 13.09
CA ASP A 163 0.39 17.18 13.63
C ASP A 163 0.49 16.03 14.65
N GLY A 164 1.71 15.57 14.97
CA GLY A 164 1.97 14.46 15.90
C GLY A 164 1.87 13.07 15.28
N SER A 165 1.50 12.96 14.01
CA SER A 165 1.58 11.69 13.27
C SER A 165 3.00 11.39 12.83
N ILE A 166 3.24 10.15 12.39
CA ILE A 166 4.55 9.69 11.92
C ILE A 166 4.37 9.20 10.48
N SER A 167 5.22 9.63 9.56
CA SER A 167 5.17 9.22 8.16
C SER A 167 6.47 8.58 7.69
N SER A 168 6.39 7.56 6.84
CA SER A 168 7.55 7.09 6.08
C SER A 168 7.93 8.09 4.98
N LYS A 169 9.12 7.91 4.40
CA LYS A 169 9.39 8.42 3.04
C LYS A 169 8.58 7.62 2.00
N PRO A 170 8.52 8.07 0.73
CA PRO A 170 7.88 7.29 -0.32
C PRO A 170 8.53 5.90 -0.47
N ILE A 171 7.70 4.86 -0.47
CA ILE A 171 8.07 3.48 -0.77
C ILE A 171 7.59 3.14 -2.19
N ASP A 172 8.44 2.54 -3.00
CA ASP A 172 8.13 1.96 -4.30
C ASP A 172 7.69 0.51 -4.10
N LEU A 173 6.50 0.16 -4.57
CA LEU A 173 6.01 -1.22 -4.62
C LEU A 173 5.93 -1.66 -6.07
N VAL A 174 6.75 -2.65 -6.44
CA VAL A 174 6.80 -3.22 -7.77
C VAL A 174 6.76 -4.74 -7.65
N TRP A 175 6.10 -5.42 -8.57
CA TRP A 175 6.09 -6.88 -8.57
C TRP A 175 7.49 -7.42 -8.89
N GLY A 176 8.05 -8.19 -7.96
CA GLY A 176 9.35 -8.85 -8.15
C GLY A 176 10.57 -7.96 -7.96
N ASP A 177 10.39 -6.65 -7.73
CA ASP A 177 11.44 -5.71 -7.32
C ASP A 177 10.99 -5.02 -6.02
N GLU A 178 11.82 -5.14 -4.98
CA GLU A 178 11.82 -4.46 -3.68
C GLU A 178 10.51 -4.26 -2.87
N PRO A 179 10.60 -4.24 -1.53
CA PRO A 179 11.73 -4.58 -0.70
C PRO A 179 11.55 -5.94 -0.01
N GLU A 180 12.64 -6.69 -0.06
CA GLU A 180 12.87 -8.08 0.35
C GLU A 180 12.22 -9.16 -0.53
N ASP A 181 12.74 -9.34 -1.77
CA ASP A 181 12.91 -10.57 -2.60
C ASP A 181 12.09 -11.86 -2.27
N ASN A 182 10.87 -11.75 -1.74
CA ASN A 182 10.08 -12.85 -1.18
C ASN A 182 8.75 -13.05 -1.90
N GLY A 183 8.56 -12.37 -3.03
CA GLY A 183 7.34 -12.40 -3.82
C GLY A 183 6.67 -11.04 -3.86
N SER A 184 5.38 -10.99 -3.53
CA SER A 184 4.54 -9.82 -3.73
C SER A 184 4.39 -8.94 -2.49
N THR A 185 5.16 -9.14 -1.43
CA THR A 185 4.90 -8.52 -0.12
C THR A 185 6.11 -7.78 0.43
N ASN A 186 5.97 -6.48 0.58
CA ASN A 186 6.91 -5.61 1.29
C ASN A 186 6.72 -5.73 2.80
N THR A 187 7.81 -5.98 3.55
CA THR A 187 7.80 -5.99 5.03
C THR A 187 8.67 -4.92 5.71
N THR A 188 9.32 -4.03 4.96
CA THR A 188 10.42 -3.19 5.47
C THR A 188 9.98 -1.90 6.16
N VAL A 189 8.72 -1.48 6.01
CA VAL A 189 8.27 -0.15 6.45
C VAL A 189 7.96 -0.10 7.96
N GLY A 190 8.95 -0.39 8.80
CA GLY A 190 8.83 -0.46 10.25
C GLY A 190 8.80 0.91 10.95
N PHE A 191 8.25 0.97 12.17
CA PHE A 191 8.23 2.18 13.00
C PHE A 191 8.58 1.88 14.47
N GLY A 192 9.74 2.35 14.92
CA GLY A 192 10.15 2.29 16.32
C GLY A 192 9.59 3.46 17.13
N LEU A 193 9.05 3.19 18.32
CA LEU A 193 8.45 4.19 19.21
C LEU A 193 9.06 4.13 20.61
N VAL A 194 9.29 5.29 21.22
CA VAL A 194 9.70 5.43 22.62
C VAL A 194 8.54 5.92 23.49
N PRO A 195 8.37 5.42 24.73
CA PRO A 195 7.39 5.98 25.65
C PRO A 195 7.69 7.44 25.98
N ASN A 196 6.68 8.30 25.90
CA ASN A 196 6.74 9.67 26.36
C ASN A 196 6.73 9.66 27.90
N LEU A 197 7.92 9.69 28.50
CA LEU A 197 8.07 9.88 29.95
C LEU A 197 7.61 11.30 30.29
N GLU A 198 6.36 11.47 30.69
CA GLU A 198 5.94 12.69 31.38
C GLU A 198 6.78 12.81 32.66
N ILE A 199 7.71 13.77 32.69
CA ILE A 199 8.35 14.14 33.94
C ILE A 199 7.26 14.82 34.78
N PRO A 200 6.86 14.27 35.94
CA PRO A 200 5.88 14.94 36.79
C PRO A 200 6.38 16.35 37.10
N THR A 201 5.53 17.35 36.86
CA THR A 201 5.89 18.74 37.13
C THR A 201 6.26 18.89 38.62
N LEU A 202 7.24 19.74 38.92
CA LEU A 202 7.78 20.02 40.26
C LEU A 202 6.72 20.32 41.35
N SER A 203 5.45 20.57 41.00
CA SER A 203 4.33 20.76 41.92
C SER A 203 3.89 19.50 42.68
N GLU A 204 4.27 18.30 42.24
CA GLU A 204 3.90 17.04 42.91
C GLU A 204 4.90 16.62 44.00
N TRP A 205 6.09 17.22 44.02
CA TRP A 205 7.07 17.02 45.08
C TRP A 205 6.86 18.08 46.16
N GLY A 206 5.90 17.81 47.04
CA GLY A 206 5.49 18.70 48.13
C GLY A 206 6.60 19.02 49.14
N TRP A 207 7.52 19.92 48.78
CA TRP A 207 8.39 20.58 49.74
C TRP A 207 7.55 21.54 50.57
N ARG A 208 7.01 21.05 51.69
CA ARG A 208 6.58 21.91 52.79
C ARG A 208 7.85 22.53 53.38
N SER A 209 8.02 23.82 53.13
CA SER A 209 8.98 24.70 53.83
C SER A 209 8.74 24.71 55.33
#